data_AF-K1RPU6-F1
#
_entry.id   AF-K1RPU6-F1
#
_cell.length_a   1.000
_cell.length_b   1.000
_cell.length_c   1.000
_cell.angle_alpha   90.00
_cell.angle_beta   90.00
_cell.angle_gamma   90.00
#
_symmetry.space_group_name_H-M   'P 1'
#
loop_
_entity.id
_entity.type
_entity.pdbx_description
1 polymer ?
#
loop_
_entity_poly.entity_id
_entity_poly.type
_entity_poly.pdbx_seq_one_letter_code
_entity_poly.pdbx_strand_id
1 'polypeptide(L)'
;MVSFVFCLWALLTTAIAVVWSVSLLHPVWVIHPDNVHSFGLQKYCVMDLRGTTGGSQREALHRACLPYGRELRIGNIPSDTWRAAFLLFSSGTLLFIASVLSGLLSVVIQGKWDRYVSMTTKYIQITAVLVVISALLTYPLGFSSPFFRYYCGGAGVYNTGQCSVGWSYMLAIMGVALSVFCPILWSFRWIKRDDVMDEVLV
;
A
#
# COMPACT_ATOMS: atom_id res chain seq x y z
N MET A 1 -1.20 -23.64 20.15
CA MET A 1 -2.67 -23.59 19.90
C MET A 1 -3.04 -22.38 19.05
N VAL A 2 -3.87 -22.56 18.02
CA VAL A 2 -4.43 -21.49 17.19
C VAL A 2 -5.65 -20.92 17.91
N SER A 3 -5.56 -19.67 18.38
CA SER A 3 -6.65 -19.00 19.10
C SER A 3 -7.53 -18.19 18.14
N PHE A 4 -8.81 -18.02 18.47
CA PHE A 4 -9.73 -17.18 17.68
C PHE A 4 -9.17 -15.77 17.40
N VAL A 5 -8.58 -15.14 18.42
CA VAL A 5 -7.92 -13.81 18.31
C VAL A 5 -6.80 -13.81 17.26
N PHE A 6 -6.05 -14.91 17.15
CA PHE A 6 -5.00 -15.03 16.14
C PHE A 6 -5.55 -15.22 14.73
N CYS A 7 -6.64 -15.98 14.57
CA CYS A 7 -7.31 -16.08 13.27
C CYS A 7 -7.83 -14.72 12.81
N LEU A 8 -8.46 -13.95 13.71
CA LEU A 8 -8.92 -12.59 13.40
C LEU A 8 -7.75 -11.68 13.01
N TRP A 9 -6.66 -11.70 13.78
CA TRP A 9 -5.46 -10.94 13.45
C TRP A 9 -4.91 -11.34 12.09
N ALA A 10 -4.70 -12.63 11.84
CA ALA A 10 -4.12 -13.13 10.60
C ALA A 10 -5.01 -12.82 9.37
N LEU A 11 -6.32 -12.96 9.49
CA LEU A 11 -7.27 -12.58 8.43
C LEU A 11 -7.22 -11.08 8.16
N LEU A 12 -7.26 -10.26 9.21
CA LEU A 12 -7.24 -8.81 9.09
C LEU A 12 -5.93 -8.32 8.47
N THR A 13 -4.77 -8.80 8.96
CA THR A 13 -3.47 -8.38 8.42
C THR A 13 -3.25 -8.87 6.99
N THR A 14 -3.72 -10.08 6.66
CA THR A 14 -3.63 -10.58 5.28
C THR A 14 -4.51 -9.75 4.34
N ALA A 15 -5.74 -9.43 4.74
CA ALA A 15 -6.63 -8.58 3.96
C ALA A 15 -6.01 -7.18 3.74
N ILE A 16 -5.45 -6.56 4.77
CA ILE A 16 -4.78 -5.26 4.67
C ILE A 16 -3.57 -5.35 3.73
N ALA A 17 -2.73 -6.39 3.85
CA ALA A 17 -1.57 -6.58 2.98
C ALA A 17 -1.98 -6.69 1.50
N VAL A 18 -3.07 -7.39 1.21
CA VAL A 18 -3.66 -7.47 -0.13
C VAL A 18 -4.17 -6.11 -0.59
N VAL A 19 -4.95 -5.40 0.24
CA VAL A 19 -5.48 -4.07 -0.09
C VAL A 19 -4.36 -3.08 -0.41
N TRP A 20 -3.29 -3.05 0.39
CA TRP A 20 -2.13 -2.19 0.14
C TRP A 20 -1.38 -2.59 -1.13
N SER A 21 -1.18 -3.88 -1.37
CA SER A 21 -0.56 -4.37 -2.60
C SER A 21 -1.38 -4.00 -3.85
N VAL A 22 -2.70 -4.20 -3.80
CA VAL A 22 -3.63 -3.81 -4.86
C VAL A 22 -3.58 -2.30 -5.08
N SER A 23 -3.54 -1.52 -4.00
CA SER A 23 -3.48 -0.06 -4.08
C SER A 23 -2.18 0.40 -4.73
N LEU A 24 -1.04 -0.21 -4.38
CA LEU A 24 0.27 0.08 -4.99
C LEU A 24 0.27 -0.16 -6.50
N LEU A 25 -0.34 -1.27 -6.93
CA LEU A 25 -0.36 -1.70 -8.33
C LEU A 25 -1.37 -0.93 -9.17
N HIS A 26 -2.46 -0.44 -8.57
CA HIS A 26 -3.55 0.19 -9.29
C HIS A 26 -3.25 1.65 -9.68
N PRO A 27 -3.46 2.02 -10.96
CA PRO A 27 -3.18 3.37 -11.49
C PRO A 27 -4.31 4.38 -11.22
N VAL A 28 -5.18 4.11 -10.24
CA VAL A 28 -6.43 4.84 -9.99
C VAL A 28 -6.37 5.58 -8.65
N TRP A 29 -5.26 6.26 -8.39
CA TRP A 29 -5.10 7.13 -7.21
C TRP A 29 -5.67 8.52 -7.46
N VAL A 30 -5.49 9.04 -8.66
CA VAL A 30 -6.08 10.29 -9.14
C VAL A 30 -6.66 10.06 -10.52
N ILE A 31 -7.86 10.58 -10.75
CA ILE A 31 -8.62 10.44 -11.98
C ILE A 31 -8.83 11.84 -12.57
N HIS A 32 -8.49 12.00 -13.85
CA HIS A 32 -8.81 13.21 -14.61
C HIS A 32 -10.32 13.25 -14.92
N PRO A 33 -10.97 14.43 -14.92
CA PRO A 33 -12.41 14.56 -15.19
C PRO A 33 -12.86 13.91 -16.51
N ASP A 34 -11.98 13.84 -17.50
CA ASP A 34 -12.26 13.18 -18.79
C ASP A 34 -12.40 11.65 -18.69
N ASN A 35 -12.13 11.04 -17.53
CA ASN A 35 -12.11 9.58 -17.29
C ASN A 35 -11.13 8.78 -18.16
N VAL A 36 -10.40 9.45 -19.04
CA VAL A 36 -9.43 8.90 -19.98
C VAL A 36 -8.04 8.78 -19.36
N HIS A 37 -7.68 9.70 -18.47
CA HIS A 37 -6.39 9.74 -17.80
C HIS A 37 -6.52 9.35 -16.33
N SER A 38 -5.69 8.42 -15.87
CA SER A 38 -5.61 8.05 -14.46
C SER A 38 -4.16 7.86 -14.04
N PHE A 39 -3.84 8.37 -12.86
CA PHE A 39 -2.50 8.42 -12.32
C PHE A 39 -2.44 7.55 -11.06
N GLY A 40 -1.49 6.62 -11.01
CA GLY A 40 -1.10 5.90 -9.79
C GLY A 40 0.29 6.31 -9.31
N LEU A 41 0.85 5.48 -8.44
CA LEU A 41 2.23 5.62 -7.95
C LEU A 41 3.28 5.16 -8.97
N GLN A 42 3.06 3.98 -9.56
CA GLN A 42 4.04 3.34 -10.45
C GLN A 42 3.71 3.52 -11.93
N LYS A 43 2.42 3.57 -12.25
CA LYS A 43 1.89 3.58 -13.61
C LYS A 43 0.86 4.68 -13.75
N TYR A 44 0.77 5.21 -14.95
CA TYR A 44 -0.34 6.04 -15.38
C TYR A 44 -1.01 5.37 -16.57
N CYS A 45 -2.32 5.52 -16.70
CA CYS A 45 -3.06 5.01 -17.83
C CYS A 45 -3.64 6.17 -18.61
N VAL A 46 -3.55 6.06 -19.93
CA VAL A 46 -4.15 6.95 -20.90
C VAL A 46 -4.95 6.10 -21.88
N MET A 47 -6.07 6.60 -22.39
CA MET A 47 -6.71 5.96 -23.53
C MET A 47 -5.94 6.35 -24.79
N ASP A 48 -5.42 5.36 -25.50
CA ASP A 48 -4.77 5.56 -26.78
C ASP A 48 -5.74 5.16 -27.90
N LEU A 49 -5.96 6.06 -28.87
CA LEU A 49 -6.72 5.77 -30.07
C LEU A 49 -5.89 5.03 -31.14
N ARG A 50 -4.61 4.76 -30.90
CA ARG A 50 -3.75 3.98 -31.83
C ARG A 50 -3.96 2.48 -31.68
N GLY A 51 -5.08 1.99 -32.22
CA GLY A 51 -5.17 0.63 -32.72
C GLY A 51 -4.61 0.54 -34.15
N THR A 52 -3.66 -0.38 -34.37
CA THR A 52 -3.23 -0.96 -35.66
C THR A 52 -2.38 -0.14 -36.65
N THR A 53 -1.06 -0.28 -36.55
CA THR A 53 -0.21 -0.51 -37.74
C THR A 53 -0.22 -2.02 -38.03
N GLY A 54 -1.11 -2.48 -38.91
CA GLY A 54 -1.25 -3.88 -39.30
C GLY A 54 -2.72 -4.28 -39.35
N GLY A 55 -3.27 -4.32 -40.57
CA GLY A 55 -4.70 -4.20 -40.84
C GLY A 55 -5.62 -5.22 -40.17
N SER A 56 -6.66 -4.73 -39.52
CA SER A 56 -8.02 -5.30 -39.48
C SER A 56 -8.90 -4.35 -38.66
N GLN A 57 -9.97 -3.83 -39.26
CA GLN A 57 -10.92 -2.92 -38.61
C GLN A 57 -11.59 -3.57 -37.40
N ARG A 58 -11.20 -3.14 -36.21
CA ARG A 58 -12.03 -3.13 -35.00
C ARG A 58 -11.47 -2.05 -34.08
N GLU A 59 -12.19 -0.93 -33.96
CA GLU A 59 -11.85 0.19 -33.08
C GLU A 59 -12.03 -0.24 -31.62
N ALA A 60 -11.07 -1.01 -31.09
CA ALA A 60 -11.02 -1.34 -29.68
C ALA A 60 -10.29 -0.21 -28.95
N LEU A 61 -11.04 0.62 -28.22
CA LEU A 61 -10.51 1.60 -27.27
C LEU A 61 -9.62 0.87 -26.25
N HIS A 62 -8.30 0.89 -26.43
CA HIS A 62 -7.38 0.18 -25.55
C HIS A 62 -6.81 1.13 -24.51
N ARG A 63 -7.02 0.80 -23.24
CA ARG A 63 -6.45 1.55 -22.12
C ARG A 63 -4.97 1.18 -21.98
N ALA A 64 -4.09 2.03 -22.49
CA ALA A 64 -2.65 1.82 -22.40
C ALA A 64 -2.16 2.30 -21.03
N CYS A 65 -1.67 1.36 -20.20
CA CYS A 65 -1.09 1.66 -18.89
C CYS A 65 0.43 1.59 -18.97
N LEU A 66 1.09 2.75 -18.95
CA LEU A 66 2.54 2.85 -19.03
C LEU A 66 3.14 3.15 -17.64
N PRO A 67 4.30 2.56 -17.31
CA PRO A 67 5.08 2.99 -16.16
C PRO A 67 5.59 4.43 -16.35
N TYR A 68 5.82 5.15 -15.24
CA TYR A 68 6.48 6.46 -15.32
C TYR A 68 7.94 6.26 -15.77
N GLY A 69 8.22 6.65 -17.03
CA GLY A 69 9.48 6.35 -17.71
C GLY A 69 9.42 5.05 -18.50
N ARG A 70 10.11 5.00 -19.65
CA ARG A 70 10.15 3.81 -20.54
C ARG A 70 10.63 2.52 -19.86
N GLU A 71 11.31 2.65 -18.72
CA GLU A 71 11.64 1.58 -17.79
C GLU A 71 11.24 1.98 -16.37
N LEU A 72 11.02 0.99 -15.50
CA LEU A 72 10.76 1.06 -14.05
C LEU A 72 11.94 1.65 -13.24
N ARG A 73 12.56 2.72 -13.75
CA ARG A 73 13.69 3.40 -13.12
C ARG A 73 13.18 4.56 -12.27
N ILE A 74 13.51 4.49 -10.98
CA ILE A 74 13.22 5.50 -9.96
C ILE A 74 13.68 6.91 -10.41
N GLY A 75 14.69 6.99 -11.28
CA GLY A 75 15.23 8.23 -11.85
C GLY A 75 14.38 8.95 -12.91
N ASN A 76 13.24 8.41 -13.35
CA ASN A 76 12.40 9.01 -14.41
C ASN A 76 11.07 9.64 -13.93
N ILE A 77 10.75 9.56 -12.64
CA ILE A 77 9.53 10.18 -12.09
C ILE A 77 9.77 11.69 -11.98
N PRO A 78 8.97 12.58 -12.59
CA PRO A 78 9.30 14.01 -12.71
C PRO A 78 9.31 14.80 -11.39
N SER A 79 8.83 14.21 -10.28
CA SER A 79 8.85 14.83 -8.95
C SER A 79 9.50 13.93 -7.91
N ASP A 80 10.45 14.49 -7.16
CA ASP A 80 11.13 13.78 -6.06
C ASP A 80 10.14 13.35 -4.97
N THR A 81 9.07 14.11 -4.80
CA THR A 81 8.00 13.83 -3.84
C THR A 81 7.21 12.56 -4.18
N TRP A 82 6.88 12.34 -5.46
CA TRP A 82 6.20 11.09 -5.85
C TRP A 82 7.14 9.88 -5.81
N ARG A 83 8.43 10.07 -6.10
CA ARG A 83 9.45 9.03 -5.88
C ARG A 83 9.48 8.60 -4.42
N ALA A 84 9.56 9.58 -3.51
CA ALA A 84 9.56 9.32 -2.08
C ALA A 84 8.26 8.61 -1.64
N ALA A 85 7.10 9.08 -2.10
CA ALA A 85 5.81 8.44 -1.78
C ALA A 85 5.75 6.97 -2.25
N PHE A 86 6.24 6.68 -3.46
CA PHE A 86 6.32 5.30 -3.96
C PHE A 86 7.26 4.42 -3.13
N LEU A 87 8.45 4.91 -2.80
CA LEU A 87 9.44 4.18 -2.01
C LEU A 87 8.95 3.92 -0.57
N LEU A 88 8.33 4.92 0.05
CA LEU A 88 7.73 4.79 1.37
C LEU A 88 6.56 3.79 1.34
N PHE A 89 5.63 3.91 0.39
CA PHE A 89 4.47 3.02 0.32
C PHE A 89 4.87 1.57 0.04
N SER A 90 5.81 1.35 -0.89
CA SER A 90 6.35 0.02 -1.20
C SER A 90 7.12 -0.58 -0.02
N SER A 91 8.01 0.17 0.61
CA SER A 91 8.75 -0.26 1.79
C SER A 91 7.80 -0.62 2.95
N GLY A 92 6.83 0.25 3.24
CA GLY A 92 5.83 0.00 4.29
C GLY A 92 4.99 -1.24 4.01
N THR A 93 4.58 -1.45 2.76
CA THR A 93 3.83 -2.67 2.37
C THR A 93 4.67 -3.93 2.53
N LEU A 94 5.95 -3.91 2.14
CA LEU A 94 6.88 -5.03 2.30
C LEU A 94 7.13 -5.36 3.78
N LEU A 95 7.37 -4.35 4.62
CA LEU A 95 7.54 -4.52 6.06
C LEU A 95 6.28 -5.11 6.70
N PHE A 96 5.10 -4.69 6.25
CA PHE A 96 3.84 -5.23 6.75
C PHE A 96 3.67 -6.70 6.36
N ILE A 97 3.95 -7.08 5.11
CA ILE A 97 3.95 -8.48 4.65
C ILE A 97 4.95 -9.32 5.47
N ALA A 98 6.15 -8.80 5.71
CA ALA A 98 7.15 -9.47 6.55
C ALA A 98 6.62 -9.71 7.97
N SER A 99 5.91 -8.75 8.56
CA SER A 99 5.28 -8.92 9.89
C SER A 99 4.22 -10.04 9.89
N VAL A 100 3.42 -10.17 8.82
CA VAL A 100 2.45 -11.26 8.68
C VAL A 100 3.16 -12.60 8.63
N LEU A 101 4.23 -12.71 7.83
CA LEU A 101 5.02 -13.93 7.72
C LEU A 101 5.67 -14.31 9.05
N SER A 102 6.25 -13.34 9.77
CA SER A 102 6.81 -13.57 11.11
C SER A 102 5.75 -14.04 12.12
N GLY A 103 4.56 -13.46 12.10
CA GLY A 103 3.45 -13.88 12.97
C GLY A 103 2.93 -15.29 12.66
N LEU A 104 2.90 -15.69 11.39
CA LEU A 104 2.57 -17.06 10.98
C LEU A 104 3.65 -18.06 11.42
N LEU A 105 4.93 -17.71 11.22
CA LEU A 105 6.07 -18.56 11.61
C LEU A 105 6.14 -18.77 13.13
N SER A 106 5.71 -17.79 13.92
CA SER A 106 5.60 -17.86 15.38
C SER A 106 4.67 -18.99 15.87
N VAL A 107 3.75 -19.49 15.05
CA VAL A 107 2.93 -20.67 15.39
C VAL A 107 3.74 -21.96 15.32
N VAL A 108 4.67 -22.02 14.38
CA VAL A 108 5.48 -23.19 14.05
C VAL A 108 6.69 -23.30 14.98
N ILE A 109 7.35 -22.17 15.26
CA ILE A 109 8.53 -22.11 16.13
C ILE A 109 8.06 -21.87 17.57
N GLN A 110 7.70 -22.94 18.28
CA GLN A 110 7.40 -22.89 19.72
C GLN A 110 8.71 -23.04 20.51
N GLY A 111 9.06 -22.06 21.36
CA GLY A 111 10.27 -22.13 22.18
C GLY A 111 10.76 -20.76 22.67
N LYS A 112 12.02 -20.72 23.17
CA LYS A 112 12.64 -19.53 23.78
C LYS A 112 12.67 -18.28 22.87
N TRP A 113 12.67 -18.48 21.55
CA TRP A 113 12.71 -17.40 20.56
C TRP A 113 11.34 -16.76 20.28
N ASP A 114 10.23 -17.38 20.69
CA ASP A 114 8.87 -16.88 20.40
C ASP A 114 8.62 -15.50 21.03
N ARG A 115 9.20 -15.24 22.21
CA ARG A 115 9.14 -13.91 22.85
C ARG A 115 9.79 -12.82 22.03
N TYR A 116 10.97 -13.11 21.50
CA TYR A 116 11.70 -12.16 20.66
C TYR A 116 10.97 -11.92 19.33
N VAL A 117 10.51 -12.99 18.66
CA VAL A 117 9.77 -12.91 17.40
C VAL A 117 8.45 -12.14 17.58
N SER A 118 7.75 -12.36 18.70
CA SER A 118 6.47 -11.70 18.97
C SER A 118 6.62 -10.21 19.24
N MET A 119 7.59 -9.81 20.06
CA MET A 119 7.87 -8.39 20.27
C MET A 119 8.28 -7.71 18.97
N THR A 120 9.17 -8.35 18.20
CA THR A 120 9.66 -7.82 16.92
C THR A 120 8.53 -7.66 15.91
N THR A 121 7.63 -8.63 15.78
CA THR A 121 6.47 -8.57 14.88
C THR A 121 5.60 -7.35 15.16
N LYS A 122 5.30 -7.07 16.43
CA LYS A 122 4.52 -5.89 16.83
C LYS A 122 5.21 -4.58 16.40
N TYR A 123 6.50 -4.44 16.67
CA TYR A 123 7.24 -3.23 16.33
C TYR A 123 7.42 -3.04 14.82
N ILE A 124 7.67 -4.11 14.06
CA ILE A 124 7.73 -4.07 12.60
C ILE A 124 6.37 -3.64 12.05
N GLN A 125 5.27 -4.19 12.58
CA GLN A 125 3.93 -3.85 12.15
C GLN A 125 3.61 -2.37 12.39
N ILE A 126 3.91 -1.83 13.58
CA ILE A 126 3.72 -0.40 13.88
C ILE A 126 4.58 0.47 12.97
N THR A 127 5.86 0.13 12.81
CA THR A 127 6.78 0.86 11.92
C THR A 127 6.28 0.88 10.48
N ALA A 128 5.81 -0.26 9.97
CA ALA A 128 5.24 -0.36 8.64
C ALA A 128 4.05 0.57 8.45
N VAL A 129 3.12 0.63 9.41
CA VAL A 129 1.95 1.52 9.37
C VAL A 129 2.38 2.99 9.35
N LEU A 130 3.34 3.39 10.18
CA LEU A 130 3.86 4.76 10.19
C LEU A 130 4.51 5.16 8.87
N VAL A 131 5.26 4.23 8.25
CA VAL A 131 5.87 4.43 6.92
C VAL A 131 4.80 4.56 5.83
N VAL A 132 3.72 3.78 5.88
CA VAL A 132 2.60 3.93 4.94
C VAL A 132 1.86 5.25 5.15
N ILE A 133 1.67 5.69 6.40
CA ILE A 133 1.07 7.00 6.71
C ILE A 133 1.91 8.12 6.10
N SER A 134 3.23 8.11 6.29
CA SER A 134 4.11 9.12 5.72
C SER A 134 4.07 9.10 4.18
N ALA A 135 3.94 7.93 3.56
CA ALA A 135 3.74 7.80 2.12
C ALA A 135 2.44 8.47 1.64
N LEU A 136 1.32 8.22 2.33
CA LEU A 136 0.02 8.79 2.00
C LEU A 136 -0.02 10.31 2.18
N LEU A 137 0.71 10.84 3.16
CA LEU A 137 0.88 12.29 3.35
C LEU A 137 1.80 12.91 2.30
N THR A 138 2.85 12.19 1.89
CA THR A 138 3.80 12.66 0.89
C THR A 138 3.17 12.70 -0.51
N TYR A 139 2.24 11.79 -0.82
CA TYR A 139 1.65 11.70 -2.15
C TYR A 139 0.96 13.01 -2.62
N PRO A 140 0.05 13.64 -1.84
CA PRO A 140 -0.56 14.93 -2.19
C PRO A 140 0.41 16.11 -2.24
N LEU A 141 1.60 16.02 -1.63
CA LEU A 141 2.61 17.07 -1.72
C LEU A 141 3.16 17.18 -3.16
N GLY A 142 3.18 16.06 -3.90
CA GLY A 142 3.68 16.04 -5.28
C GLY A 142 2.71 16.64 -6.32
N PHE A 143 1.50 17.02 -5.91
CA PHE A 143 0.51 17.68 -6.78
C PHE A 143 0.93 19.10 -7.19
N SER A 144 1.86 19.72 -6.44
CA SER A 144 2.43 21.02 -6.79
C SER A 144 3.38 20.98 -8.00
N SER A 145 3.77 19.78 -8.45
CA SER A 145 4.71 19.61 -9.56
C SER A 145 4.16 20.16 -10.89
N PRO A 146 5.02 20.73 -11.75
CA PRO A 146 4.58 21.30 -13.03
C PRO A 146 3.94 20.24 -13.95
N PHE A 147 4.39 18.98 -13.85
CA PHE A 147 3.78 17.85 -14.56
C PHE A 147 2.32 17.65 -14.15
N PHE A 148 2.02 17.58 -12.86
CA PHE A 148 0.64 17.38 -12.40
C PHE A 148 -0.25 18.58 -12.71
N ARG A 149 0.28 19.81 -12.59
CA ARG A 149 -0.44 21.04 -12.94
C ARG A 149 -0.77 21.15 -14.42
N TYR A 150 0.08 20.61 -15.29
CA TYR A 150 -0.17 20.56 -16.74
C TYR A 150 -1.43 19.75 -17.08
N TYR A 151 -1.64 18.61 -16.41
CA TYR A 151 -2.84 17.78 -16.63
C TYR A 151 -4.05 18.30 -15.85
N CYS A 152 -3.91 18.49 -14.54
CA CYS A 152 -5.06 18.69 -13.66
C CYS A 152 -5.50 20.15 -13.48
N GLY A 153 -4.74 21.13 -13.98
CA GLY A 153 -5.09 22.56 -13.97
C GLY A 153 -5.26 23.17 -12.57
N GLY A 154 -4.45 24.18 -12.22
CA GLY A 154 -4.60 24.88 -10.93
C GLY A 154 -4.33 24.01 -9.69
N ALA A 155 -3.74 22.83 -9.86
CA ALA A 155 -3.38 21.94 -8.76
C ALA A 155 -2.29 22.54 -7.86
N GLY A 156 -2.34 22.19 -6.58
CA GLY A 156 -1.44 22.66 -5.54
C GLY A 156 -1.23 21.59 -4.46
N VAL A 157 -0.47 21.92 -3.42
CA VAL A 157 -0.23 21.01 -2.29
C VAL A 157 -1.57 20.67 -1.64
N TYR A 158 -1.92 19.38 -1.53
CA TYR A 158 -3.24 18.89 -1.07
C TYR A 158 -4.46 19.38 -1.88
N ASN A 159 -4.26 20.00 -3.04
CA ASN A 159 -5.34 20.44 -3.92
C ASN A 159 -5.18 19.78 -5.30
N THR A 160 -6.14 18.94 -5.67
CA THR A 160 -6.12 18.19 -6.93
C THR A 160 -6.53 19.02 -8.14
N GLY A 161 -6.96 20.28 -7.97
CA GLY A 161 -7.39 21.14 -9.07
C GLY A 161 -8.70 20.62 -9.68
N GLN A 162 -8.69 20.36 -10.99
CA GLN A 162 -9.83 19.76 -11.69
C GLN A 162 -9.87 18.22 -11.58
N CYS A 163 -8.80 17.58 -11.09
CA CYS A 163 -8.75 16.14 -10.91
C CYS A 163 -9.41 15.69 -9.61
N SER A 164 -9.93 14.46 -9.61
CA SER A 164 -10.58 13.83 -8.47
C SER A 164 -9.73 12.69 -7.90
N VAL A 165 -9.85 12.47 -6.60
CA VAL A 165 -9.18 11.36 -5.93
C VAL A 165 -9.87 10.04 -6.29
N GLY A 166 -9.09 9.03 -6.65
CA GLY A 166 -9.58 7.71 -7.04
C GLY A 166 -9.73 6.75 -5.87
N TRP A 167 -10.42 5.64 -6.13
CA TRP A 167 -10.76 4.62 -5.13
C TRP A 167 -9.54 3.93 -4.52
N SER A 168 -8.45 3.79 -5.28
CA SER A 168 -7.23 3.12 -4.82
C SER A 168 -6.59 3.85 -3.64
N TYR A 169 -6.60 5.19 -3.68
CA TYR A 169 -6.11 6.01 -2.58
C TYR A 169 -7.00 5.88 -1.33
N MET A 170 -8.32 5.84 -1.52
CA MET A 170 -9.26 5.64 -0.41
C MET A 170 -9.10 4.27 0.24
N LEU A 171 -8.89 3.21 -0.55
CA LEU A 171 -8.61 1.87 -0.01
C LEU A 171 -7.31 1.84 0.79
N ALA A 172 -6.26 2.55 0.35
CA ALA A 172 -5.02 2.65 1.09
C ALA A 172 -5.22 3.33 2.47
N ILE A 173 -5.97 4.43 2.51
CA ILE A 173 -6.36 5.12 3.77
C ILE A 173 -7.16 4.19 4.68
N MET A 174 -8.16 3.50 4.13
CA MET A 174 -8.98 2.56 4.91
C MET A 174 -8.16 1.39 5.45
N GLY A 175 -7.21 0.86 4.64
CA GLY A 175 -6.28 -0.16 5.10
C GLY A 175 -5.38 0.31 6.24
N VAL A 176 -4.96 1.58 6.24
CA VAL A 176 -4.24 2.21 7.36
C VAL A 176 -5.13 2.36 8.59
N ALA A 177 -6.37 2.81 8.43
CA ALA A 177 -7.29 2.92 9.57
C ALA A 177 -7.54 1.54 10.23
N LEU A 178 -7.70 0.49 9.41
CA LEU A 178 -7.90 -0.88 9.88
C LEU A 178 -6.63 -1.48 10.50
N SER A 179 -5.44 -1.09 10.03
CA SER A 179 -4.17 -1.64 10.52
C SER A 179 -3.83 -1.18 11.94
N VAL A 180 -4.40 -0.08 12.42
CA VAL A 180 -4.26 0.38 13.81
C VAL A 180 -4.78 -0.67 14.81
N PHE A 181 -5.76 -1.48 14.43
CA PHE A 181 -6.29 -2.54 15.29
C PHE A 181 -5.38 -3.78 15.36
N CYS A 182 -4.48 -3.97 14.39
CA CYS A 182 -3.67 -5.19 14.32
C CYS A 182 -2.66 -5.32 15.49
N PRO A 183 -1.90 -4.29 15.88
CA PRO A 183 -1.01 -4.37 17.05
C PRO A 183 -1.75 -4.65 18.37
N ILE A 184 -3.00 -4.17 18.48
CA ILE A 184 -3.85 -4.39 19.66
C ILE A 184 -4.23 -5.87 19.75
N LEU A 185 -4.75 -6.44 18.66
CA LEU A 185 -5.09 -7.88 18.58
C LEU A 185 -3.87 -8.77 18.83
N TRP A 186 -2.70 -8.38 18.32
CA TRP A 186 -1.45 -9.10 18.59
C TRP A 186 -1.06 -9.05 20.07
N SER A 187 -1.20 -7.89 20.72
CA SER A 187 -0.87 -7.72 22.14
C SER A 187 -1.76 -8.58 23.05
N PHE A 188 -3.04 -8.73 22.72
CA PHE A 188 -3.94 -9.64 23.46
C PHE A 188 -3.54 -11.11 23.36
N ARG A 189 -3.08 -11.54 22.18
CA ARG A 189 -2.54 -12.90 22.01
C ARG A 189 -1.28 -13.11 22.85
N TRP A 190 -0.44 -12.09 22.95
CA TRP A 190 0.82 -12.14 23.69
C TRP A 190 0.58 -12.29 25.19
N ILE A 191 -0.27 -11.44 25.79
CA ILE A 191 -0.61 -11.50 27.23
C ILE A 191 -1.13 -12.89 27.62
N LYS A 192 -2.12 -13.39 26.87
CA LYS A 192 -2.70 -14.71 27.13
C LYS A 192 -1.69 -15.86 26.97
N ARG A 193 -0.61 -15.67 26.20
CA ARG A 193 0.44 -16.66 26.03
C ARG A 193 1.44 -16.63 27.19
N ASP A 194 1.80 -15.44 27.66
CA ASP A 194 2.70 -15.28 28.81
C ASP A 194 2.10 -15.94 30.06
N ASP A 195 0.81 -15.71 30.34
CA ASP A 195 0.10 -16.33 31.48
C ASP A 195 0.18 -17.87 31.47
N VAL A 196 0.02 -18.49 30.29
CA VAL A 196 0.07 -19.96 30.14
C VAL A 196 1.48 -20.50 30.28
N MET A 197 2.50 -19.75 29.84
CA MET A 197 3.89 -20.19 29.97
C MET A 197 4.39 -20.09 31.42
N ASP A 198 3.92 -19.10 32.18
CA ASP A 198 4.24 -18.97 33.60
C ASP A 198 3.56 -20.07 34.44
N GLU A 199 2.33 -20.49 34.11
CA GLU A 199 1.67 -21.63 34.77
C GLU A 199 2.35 -22.99 34.51
N VAL A 200 2.96 -23.19 33.33
CA VAL A 200 3.63 -24.47 32.98
C VAL A 200 5.03 -24.59 33.60
N LEU A 201 5.62 -23.47 34.02
CA LEU A 201 6.97 -23.42 34.62
C LEU A 201 6.98 -23.51 36.16
N VAL A 202 5.81 -23.64 36.80
CA VAL A 202 5.61 -23.86 38.24
C VAL A 202 5.17 -25.30 38.49
#